data_AF-X0ITX4-F1
#
_entry.id   AF-X0ITX4-F1
#
_cell.length_a   1.000
_cell.length_b   1.000
_cell.length_c   1.000
_cell.angle_alpha   90.00
_cell.angle_beta   90.00
_cell.angle_gamma   90.00
#
_symmetry.space_group_name_H-M   'P 1'
#
loop_
_entity.id
_entity.type
_entity.pdbx_description
1 polymer ?
#
loop_
_entity_poly.entity_id
_entity_poly.type
_entity_poly.pdbx_seq_one_letter_code
_entity_poly.pdbx_strand_id
1 'polypeptide(L)'
;MTWTFTEQPSRMDGNISVAYLAYHDLKLREVPSPRISSDTVAFSAGGIRSCMRDLLVFYGSLLRAIATSTRIEEHSINVEELRTIFDASIPLKASKALREQSYGMGWGSTQLPNQVSEITSNSGILDTYPTIGGLVN
;
A
#
# COMPACT_ATOMS: atom_id res chain seq x y z
N MET A 1 -15.98 -5.98 4.28
CA MET A 1 -14.87 -6.62 3.53
C MET A 1 -15.18 -8.11 3.52
N THR A 2 -15.69 -8.64 2.42
CA THR A 2 -16.18 -10.03 2.34
C THR A 2 -15.21 -10.97 1.62
N TRP A 3 -14.16 -10.43 1.00
CA TRP A 3 -13.14 -11.12 0.20
C TRP A 3 -11.75 -10.59 0.58
N THR A 4 -11.44 -10.73 1.86
CA THR A 4 -10.14 -10.40 2.46
C THR A 4 -9.75 -11.54 3.40
N PHE A 5 -8.55 -12.07 3.22
CA PHE A 5 -8.10 -13.31 3.83
C PHE A 5 -6.72 -13.15 4.47
N THR A 6 -6.55 -13.78 5.62
CA THR A 6 -5.27 -13.95 6.31
C THR A 6 -4.61 -15.27 5.95
N GLU A 7 -5.40 -16.26 5.54
CA GLU A 7 -4.93 -17.55 5.07
C GLU A 7 -4.78 -17.58 3.56
N GLN A 8 -4.08 -18.60 3.05
CA GLN A 8 -3.95 -18.80 1.61
C GLN A 8 -5.22 -19.44 1.06
N PRO A 9 -5.99 -18.75 0.20
CA PRO A 9 -7.16 -19.34 -0.43
C PRO A 9 -6.76 -20.44 -1.41
N SER A 10 -7.69 -21.36 -1.68
CA SER A 10 -7.45 -22.44 -2.63
C SER A 10 -7.08 -21.90 -4.01
N ARG A 11 -6.01 -22.44 -4.60
CA ARG A 11 -5.63 -22.14 -6.00
C ARG A 11 -6.68 -22.58 -7.02
N MET A 12 -7.60 -23.45 -6.63
CA MET A 12 -8.71 -23.90 -7.48
C MET A 12 -9.87 -22.89 -7.55
N ASP A 13 -9.86 -21.86 -6.70
CA ASP A 13 -10.81 -20.76 -6.80
C ASP A 13 -10.39 -19.83 -7.95
N GLY A 14 -11.26 -19.72 -8.97
CA GLY A 14 -11.02 -18.91 -10.16
C GLY A 14 -10.88 -17.41 -9.90
N ASN A 15 -11.15 -16.94 -8.68
CA ASN A 15 -10.97 -15.54 -8.28
C ASN A 15 -9.58 -15.24 -7.68
N ILE A 16 -8.69 -16.22 -7.61
CA ILE A 16 -7.32 -16.03 -7.10
C ILE A 16 -6.38 -15.72 -8.25
N SER A 17 -5.74 -14.55 -8.19
CA SER A 17 -4.71 -14.17 -9.15
C SER A 17 -3.39 -14.90 -8.86
N VAL A 18 -2.67 -15.18 -9.95
CA VAL A 18 -1.30 -15.70 -9.93
C VAL A 18 -0.33 -14.59 -10.32
N ALA A 19 0.82 -14.55 -9.65
CA ALA A 19 1.87 -13.57 -9.92
C ALA A 19 2.81 -14.10 -11.02
N TYR A 20 3.27 -13.22 -11.89
CA TYR A 20 4.26 -13.53 -12.93
C TYR A 20 5.40 -12.51 -12.90
N LEU A 21 6.60 -12.97 -13.20
CA LEU A 21 7.76 -12.12 -13.46
C LEU A 21 8.32 -12.41 -14.85
N ALA A 22 8.74 -11.35 -15.54
CA ALA A 22 9.51 -11.47 -16.77
C ALA A 22 10.96 -11.79 -16.44
N TYR A 23 11.50 -12.82 -17.08
CA TYR A 23 12.91 -13.17 -16.98
C TYR A 23 13.75 -12.44 -18.05
N HIS A 24 15.08 -12.61 -17.99
CA HIS A 24 16.02 -12.02 -18.95
C HIS A 24 15.75 -12.42 -20.42
N ASP A 25 15.03 -13.54 -20.64
CA ASP A 25 14.58 -14.02 -21.94
C ASP A 25 13.19 -13.50 -22.32
N LEU A 26 12.65 -12.52 -21.57
CA LEU A 26 11.31 -11.94 -21.71
C LEU A 26 10.16 -12.94 -21.53
N LYS A 27 10.45 -14.18 -21.10
CA LYS A 27 9.40 -15.14 -20.80
C LYS A 27 8.81 -14.87 -19.43
N LEU A 28 7.48 -14.91 -19.36
CA LEU A 28 6.75 -14.84 -18.11
C LEU A 28 6.83 -16.18 -17.39
N ARG A 29 7.20 -16.15 -16.11
CA ARG A 29 7.19 -17.33 -15.24
C ARG A 29 6.32 -17.04 -14.03
N GLU A 30 5.46 -18.00 -13.68
CA GLU A 30 4.66 -17.91 -12.47
C GLU A 30 5.61 -17.85 -11.25
N VAL A 31 5.33 -16.91 -10.36
CA VAL A 31 6.01 -16.82 -9.07
C VAL A 31 5.15 -17.51 -8.03
N PRO A 32 5.70 -18.49 -7.28
CA PRO A 32 4.96 -19.13 -6.22
C PRO A 32 4.55 -18.09 -5.17
N SER A 33 3.36 -18.28 -4.60
CA SER A 33 2.93 -17.43 -3.50
C SER A 33 3.95 -17.51 -2.36
N PRO A 34 4.37 -16.37 -1.78
CA PRO A 34 5.29 -16.39 -0.66
C PRO A 34 4.66 -17.18 0.49
N ARG A 35 5.48 -17.98 1.19
CA ARG A 35 5.06 -18.80 2.33
C ARG A 35 4.85 -17.93 3.57
N ILE A 36 3.90 -17.01 3.48
CA ILE A 36 3.48 -16.12 4.55
C ILE A 36 2.12 -16.62 5.04
N SER A 37 2.10 -17.12 6.28
CA SER A 37 0.92 -17.54 7.04
C SER A 37 0.92 -16.86 8.40
N SER A 38 -0.17 -17.01 9.16
CA SER A 38 -0.31 -16.51 10.55
C SER A 38 0.84 -16.90 11.48
N ASP A 39 1.54 -18.00 11.17
CA ASP A 39 2.61 -18.55 11.99
C ASP A 39 3.99 -17.95 11.66
N THR A 40 4.06 -17.09 10.65
CA THR A 40 5.30 -16.46 10.21
C THR A 40 5.38 -15.02 10.73
N VAL A 41 6.58 -14.59 11.13
CA VAL A 41 6.82 -13.20 11.55
C VAL A 41 6.47 -12.19 10.44
N ALA A 42 6.61 -12.60 9.18
CA ALA A 42 6.28 -11.79 8.01
C ALA A 42 4.77 -11.61 7.77
N PHE A 43 3.90 -12.27 8.55
CA PHE A 43 2.46 -12.21 8.38
C PHE A 43 1.92 -10.79 8.41
N SER A 44 2.29 -10.02 9.42
CA SER A 44 1.85 -8.63 9.58
C SER A 44 2.38 -7.70 8.49
N ALA A 45 3.49 -8.06 7.84
CA ALA A 45 4.11 -7.26 6.79
C ALA A 45 3.49 -7.45 5.40
N GLY A 46 2.85 -8.59 5.13
CA GLY A 46 2.34 -8.88 3.78
C GLY A 46 1.49 -10.14 3.62
N GLY A 47 0.95 -10.68 4.70
CA GLY A 47 0.16 -11.92 4.68
C GLY A 47 -1.30 -11.74 4.25
N ILE A 48 -1.79 -10.51 4.16
CA ILE A 48 -3.19 -10.22 3.82
C ILE A 48 -3.38 -10.26 2.30
N ARG A 49 -4.43 -10.96 1.87
CA ARG A 49 -4.87 -11.04 0.47
C ARG A 49 -6.25 -10.43 0.38
N SER A 50 -6.50 -9.59 -0.62
CA SER A 50 -7.78 -8.90 -0.78
C SER A 50 -8.13 -8.73 -2.25
N CYS A 51 -9.32 -8.23 -2.53
CA CYS A 51 -9.75 -7.82 -3.85
C CYS A 51 -9.94 -6.30 -3.93
N MET A 52 -9.98 -5.77 -5.16
CA MET A 52 -10.12 -4.32 -5.40
C MET A 52 -11.31 -3.71 -4.65
N ARG A 53 -12.47 -4.40 -4.65
CA ARG A 53 -13.68 -3.93 -3.97
C ARG A 53 -13.47 -3.71 -2.48
N ASP A 54 -12.84 -4.68 -1.81
CA ASP A 54 -12.61 -4.61 -0.36
C ASP A 54 -11.55 -3.56 -0.02
N LEU A 55 -10.48 -3.45 -0.84
CA LEU A 55 -9.48 -2.40 -0.68
C LEU A 55 -10.10 -1.00 -0.82
N LEU A 56 -10.97 -0.77 -1.80
CA LEU A 56 -11.67 0.51 -1.96
C LEU A 56 -12.55 0.85 -0.75
N VAL A 57 -13.24 -0.14 -0.19
CA VAL A 57 -14.01 0.05 1.05
C VAL A 57 -13.10 0.40 2.22
N PHE A 58 -11.98 -0.31 2.37
CA PHE A 58 -11.01 -0.09 3.45
C PHE A 58 -10.38 1.31 3.37
N TYR A 59 -9.67 1.62 2.28
CA TYR A 59 -9.02 2.91 2.09
C TYR A 59 -10.03 4.06 2.08
N GLY A 60 -11.19 3.91 1.45
CA GLY A 60 -12.23 4.93 1.42
C GLY A 60 -12.86 5.20 2.80
N SER A 61 -12.92 4.20 3.68
CA SER A 61 -13.39 4.39 5.06
C SER A 61 -12.34 5.11 5.91
N LEU A 62 -11.05 4.77 5.76
CA LEU A 62 -9.97 5.47 6.44
C LEU A 62 -9.90 6.95 6.04
N LEU A 63 -9.91 7.25 4.74
CA LEU A 63 -9.88 8.63 4.25
C LEU A 63 -11.08 9.44 4.74
N ARG A 64 -12.29 8.85 4.73
CA ARG A 64 -13.49 9.49 5.28
C ARG A 64 -13.38 9.73 6.79
N ALA A 65 -12.86 8.76 7.53
CA ALA A 65 -12.67 8.91 8.97
C ALA A 65 -11.69 10.04 9.31
N ILE A 66 -10.58 10.17 8.58
CA ILE A 66 -9.64 11.30 8.73
C ILE A 66 -10.32 12.63 8.36
N ALA A 67 -10.96 12.70 7.19
CA ALA A 67 -11.58 13.93 6.68
C ALA A 67 -12.75 14.40 7.56
N THR A 68 -13.52 13.46 8.11
CA THR A 68 -14.73 13.74 8.91
C THR A 68 -14.43 13.68 10.41
N SER A 69 -13.18 13.45 10.83
CA SER A 69 -12.75 13.53 12.24
C SER A 69 -12.96 14.89 12.91
N THR A 70 -13.41 15.89 12.16
CA THR A 70 -13.87 17.19 12.64
C THR A 70 -15.35 17.20 13.03
N ARG A 71 -16.13 16.14 12.76
CA ARG A 71 -17.61 16.12 12.88
C ARG A 71 -18.29 14.79 13.24
N ILE A 72 -17.60 13.69 13.52
CA ILE A 72 -18.27 12.40 13.79
C ILE A 72 -18.36 12.09 15.29
N GLU A 73 -19.57 12.24 15.83
CA GLU A 73 -20.00 11.70 17.14
C GLU A 73 -20.55 10.25 17.03
N GLU A 74 -20.64 9.68 15.82
CA GLU A 74 -21.43 8.45 15.56
C GLU A 74 -20.62 7.14 15.47
N HIS A 75 -19.30 7.18 15.53
CA HIS A 75 -18.48 5.96 15.47
C HIS A 75 -17.50 5.91 16.65
N SER A 76 -17.47 4.79 17.37
CA SER A 76 -16.53 4.48 18.45
C SER A 76 -15.11 4.25 17.94
N ILE A 77 -14.66 5.09 17.02
CA ILE A 77 -13.30 5.08 16.48
C ILE A 77 -12.53 6.11 17.29
N ASN A 78 -11.46 5.70 17.96
CA ASN A 78 -10.56 6.64 18.60
C ASN A 78 -9.84 7.44 17.50
N VAL A 79 -10.35 8.64 17.24
CA VAL A 79 -9.85 9.55 16.21
C VAL A 79 -8.38 9.94 16.45
N GLU A 80 -7.97 10.01 17.71
CA GLU A 80 -6.60 10.38 18.09
C GLU A 80 -5.60 9.28 17.72
N GLU A 81 -5.96 8.03 17.97
CA GLU A 81 -5.19 6.86 17.51
C GLU A 81 -5.16 6.80 15.98
N LEU A 82 -6.28 7.10 15.31
CA LEU A 82 -6.33 7.12 13.86
C LEU A 82 -5.40 8.19 13.27
N ARG A 83 -5.35 9.39 13.85
CA ARG A 83 -4.41 10.44 13.42
C ARG A 83 -2.96 10.00 13.59
N THR A 84 -2.65 9.37 14.72
CA THR A 84 -1.31 8.82 15.00
C THR A 84 -0.85 7.83 13.93
N ILE A 85 -1.76 7.05 13.33
CA ILE A 85 -1.44 6.13 12.23
C ILE A 85 -0.99 6.87 10.96
N PHE A 86 -1.54 8.06 10.68
CA PHE A 86 -1.22 8.84 9.48
C PHE A 86 -0.17 9.93 9.71
N ASP A 87 0.20 10.19 10.96
CA ASP A 87 1.20 11.18 11.30
C ASP A 87 2.57 10.82 10.71
N ALA A 88 3.17 11.81 10.07
CA ALA A 88 4.50 11.70 9.49
C ALA A 88 5.53 11.42 10.59
N SER A 89 6.15 10.24 10.56
CA SER A 89 7.20 9.86 11.51
C SER A 89 8.59 10.16 10.95
N ILE A 90 8.79 9.97 9.64
CA ILE A 90 10.05 10.25 8.96
C ILE A 90 9.81 10.97 7.63
N PRO A 91 10.63 11.99 7.30
CA PRO A 91 10.64 12.56 5.96
C PRO A 91 11.30 11.58 4.99
N LEU A 92 10.72 11.42 3.81
CA LEU A 92 11.30 10.62 2.74
C LEU A 92 12.10 11.50 1.80
N LYS A 93 13.24 10.98 1.31
CA LYS A 93 14.09 11.75 0.41
C LYS A 93 13.54 11.68 -1.01
N ALA A 94 13.04 12.82 -1.50
CA ALA A 94 12.95 13.07 -2.93
C ALA A 94 14.05 14.05 -3.31
N SER A 95 14.93 13.64 -4.22
CA SER A 95 16.14 14.39 -4.62
C SER A 95 15.89 15.85 -5.05
N LYS A 96 14.63 16.24 -5.36
CA LYS A 96 14.26 17.56 -5.89
C LYS A 96 12.86 18.08 -5.49
N ALA A 97 12.19 17.53 -4.48
CA ALA A 97 10.81 17.94 -4.18
C ALA A 97 10.72 19.04 -3.11
N LEU A 98 10.12 20.19 -3.45
CA LEU A 98 9.59 21.15 -2.48
C LEU A 98 8.31 20.64 -1.78
N ARG A 99 7.72 19.57 -2.34
CA ARG A 99 6.44 18.99 -1.93
C ARG A 99 6.68 17.90 -0.90
N GLU A 100 5.81 17.88 0.11
CA GLU A 100 5.93 16.96 1.23
C GLU A 100 5.90 15.49 0.78
N GLN A 101 6.79 14.70 1.37
CA GLN A 101 6.81 13.26 1.29
C GLN A 101 7.26 12.67 2.61
N SER A 102 6.46 11.78 3.19
CA SER A 102 6.70 11.25 4.52
C SER A 102 6.20 9.81 4.65
N TYR A 103 6.69 9.13 5.68
CA TYR A 103 6.24 7.80 6.06
C TYR A 103 5.92 7.73 7.55
N GLY A 104 4.87 7.00 7.91
CA GLY A 104 4.48 6.75 9.30
C GLY A 104 3.63 5.49 9.41
N MET A 105 3.92 4.63 10.39
CA MET A 105 3.11 3.44 10.75
C MET A 105 2.57 2.61 9.57
N GLY A 106 3.36 2.38 8.51
CA GLY A 106 2.93 1.60 7.34
C GLY A 106 2.41 2.43 6.15
N TRP A 107 2.30 3.75 6.30
CA TRP A 107 1.70 4.66 5.33
C TRP A 107 2.72 5.62 4.73
N GLY A 108 2.72 5.70 3.40
CA GLY A 108 3.41 6.75 2.66
C GLY A 108 2.45 7.87 2.30
N SER A 109 2.82 9.10 2.65
CA SER A 109 2.06 10.32 2.35
C SER A 109 2.86 11.20 1.38
N THR A 110 2.19 11.77 0.38
CA THR A 110 2.85 12.68 -0.56
C THR A 110 1.89 13.69 -1.19
N GLN A 111 2.40 14.88 -1.48
CA GLN A 111 1.68 15.89 -2.27
C GLN A 111 1.99 15.74 -3.76
N LEU A 112 0.97 15.49 -4.59
CA LEU A 112 1.12 15.32 -6.04
C LEU A 112 1.22 16.66 -6.79
N PRO A 113 1.99 16.75 -7.89
CA PRO A 113 2.90 15.72 -8.41
C PRO A 113 4.13 15.47 -7.54
N ASN A 114 4.53 14.20 -7.42
CA ASN A 114 5.78 13.83 -6.75
C ASN A 114 6.38 12.53 -7.31
N GLN A 115 7.65 12.30 -7.01
CA GLN A 115 8.36 11.07 -7.35
C GLN A 115 7.96 9.93 -6.42
N VAL A 116 7.78 8.73 -6.97
CA VAL A 116 7.61 7.50 -6.19
C VAL A 116 9.00 7.07 -5.72
N SER A 117 9.49 7.68 -4.65
CA SER A 117 10.88 7.58 -4.17
C SER A 117 11.13 6.27 -3.38
N GLU A 118 11.63 6.40 -2.15
CA GLU A 118 12.17 5.35 -1.29
C GLU A 118 11.12 4.31 -0.84
N ILE A 119 9.83 4.55 -1.02
CA ILE A 119 8.76 3.59 -0.63
C ILE A 119 8.65 2.41 -1.61
N THR A 120 9.31 2.48 -2.77
CA THR A 120 9.22 1.42 -3.78
C THR A 120 10.22 0.29 -3.53
N SER A 121 9.84 -0.94 -3.87
CA SER A 121 10.77 -2.09 -3.89
C SER A 121 11.91 -1.95 -4.89
N ASN A 122 11.84 -0.95 -5.78
CA ASN A 122 12.87 -0.64 -6.77
C ASN A 122 13.83 0.47 -6.27
N SER A 123 13.70 0.88 -5.01
CA SER A 123 14.59 1.87 -4.41
C SER A 123 16.04 1.40 -4.48
N GLY A 124 16.91 2.24 -5.02
CA GLY A 124 18.33 1.94 -5.24
C GLY A 124 18.64 1.11 -6.49
N ILE A 125 17.63 0.67 -7.24
CA ILE A 125 17.79 0.03 -8.56
C ILE A 125 17.63 1.07 -9.69
N LEU A 126 16.70 2.01 -9.50
CA LEU A 126 16.40 3.04 -10.49
C LEU A 126 17.30 4.27 -10.29
N ASP A 127 17.95 4.71 -11.38
CA ASP A 127 18.66 5.99 -11.41
C ASP A 127 17.70 7.18 -11.30
N THR A 128 16.47 7.01 -11.81
CA THR A 128 15.40 8.02 -11.76
C THR A 128 14.06 7.38 -11.45
N TYR A 129 13.34 7.96 -10.49
CA TYR A 129 12.01 7.52 -10.10
C TYR A 129 10.92 8.15 -10.97
N PRO A 130 9.84 7.40 -11.29
CA PRO A 130 8.69 7.95 -12.01
C PRO A 130 7.96 9.00 -11.16
N THR A 131 7.37 10.00 -11.84
CA THR A 131 6.53 11.03 -11.21
C THR A 131 5.06 10.65 -11.37
N ILE A 132 4.31 10.61 -10.26
CA ILE A 132 2.86 10.44 -10.28
C ILE A 132 2.18 11.81 -10.29
N GLY A 133 1.09 11.95 -11.04
CA GLY A 133 0.25 13.15 -11.06
C GLY A 133 0.88 14.35 -11.77
N GLY A 134 1.99 14.14 -12.49
CA GLY A 134 2.57 15.14 -13.37
C GLY A 134 1.73 15.28 -14.65
N LEU A 135 1.74 16.47 -15.24
CA LEU A 135 1.22 16.65 -16.60
C LEU A 135 2.14 15.86 -17.55
N VAL A 136 1.54 14.99 -18.36
CA VAL A 136 2.23 14.35 -19.47
C VAL A 136 2.43 15.45 -20.52
N ASN A 137 3.67 15.84 -20.76
CA ASN A 137 4.04 16.66 -21.91
C ASN A 137 4.16 15.80 -23.15
#